data_AF-A0A1S2P7I2-F1
#
_entry.id   AF-A0A1S2P7I2-F1
#
_cell.length_a   1.000
_cell.length_b   1.000
_cell.length_c   1.000
_cell.angle_alpha   90.00
_cell.angle_beta   90.00
_cell.angle_gamma   90.00
#
_symmetry.space_group_name_H-M   'P 1'
#
loop_
_entity.id
_entity.type
_entity.pdbx_description
1 polymer ?
#
loop_
_entity_poly.entity_id
_entity_poly.type
_entity_poly.pdbx_seq_one_letter_code
_entity_poly.pdbx_strand_id
1 'polypeptide(L)'
;MNLVNDSDRHTARMMCVMALKSSEDTARRVARMHLATAQDGRTHGRIAYGWIRKGPSKGQLVEDEAKVVADIFKDCLTGETAYAIATQLNRRGVTPPAAKQWSSTMVDKMLRNPRHAGLVAYSGKPRVAAATAWDGWSKVIFDDDGRPLAGCWTAIVSPKTWSQVQFELQPRRHKQGLPAGTHRPAVAVKYELSGILTCGFCKRGLVGHKSNEGKNHYYRCPATAHGGCGKTHIAAEPVEDAIATGMTAFLARLLQASEAAPAPAPEKIAAGSHRRCRAELTT
;
A
#
# COMPACT_ATOMS: atom_id res chain seq x y z
N MET A 1 11.70 -4.81 35.63
CA MET A 1 11.56 -3.37 35.34
C MET A 1 10.20 -2.93 35.84
N ASN A 2 10.16 -2.11 36.89
CA ASN A 2 8.94 -1.65 37.55
C ASN A 2 8.62 -0.23 37.09
N LEU A 3 7.65 -0.08 36.18
CA LEU A 3 7.30 1.20 35.54
C LEU A 3 6.61 2.22 36.48
N VAL A 4 6.30 1.82 37.72
CA VAL A 4 5.79 2.73 38.75
C VAL A 4 6.89 3.72 39.17
N ASN A 5 8.13 3.27 39.27
CA ASN A 5 9.28 4.08 39.70
C ASN A 5 9.77 5.01 38.58
N ASP A 6 10.16 6.24 38.95
CA ASP A 6 10.60 7.25 37.98
C ASP A 6 11.89 6.89 37.24
N SER A 7 12.88 6.36 37.95
CA SER A 7 14.16 5.92 37.37
C SER A 7 13.97 4.78 36.35
N ASP A 8 13.07 3.83 36.63
CA ASP A 8 12.78 2.72 35.70
C ASP A 8 12.05 3.23 34.46
N ARG A 9 11.12 4.17 34.60
CA ARG A 9 10.44 4.82 33.46
C ARG A 9 11.40 5.64 32.60
N HIS A 10 12.36 6.35 33.18
CA HIS A 10 13.40 7.04 32.44
C HIS A 10 14.26 6.06 31.63
N THR A 11 14.72 4.98 32.27
CA THR A 11 15.50 3.92 31.63
C THR A 11 14.73 3.28 30.47
N ALA A 12 13.42 3.01 30.63
CA ALA A 12 12.58 2.46 29.56
C ALA A 12 12.54 3.37 28.34
N ARG A 13 12.40 4.70 28.56
CA ARG A 13 12.39 5.69 27.48
C ARG A 13 13.73 5.75 26.77
N MET A 14 14.84 5.75 27.52
CA MET A 14 16.17 5.71 26.93
C MET A 14 16.39 4.43 26.10
N MET A 15 15.97 3.28 26.60
CA MET A 15 16.02 2.02 25.84
C MET A 15 15.20 2.11 24.55
N CYS A 16 14.00 2.71 24.57
CA CYS A 16 13.19 2.91 23.37
C CYS A 16 13.89 3.81 22.36
N VAL A 17 14.49 4.92 22.80
CA VAL A 17 15.24 5.84 21.94
C VAL A 17 16.44 5.13 21.31
N MET A 18 17.20 4.36 22.09
CA MET A 18 18.34 3.59 21.58
C MET A 18 17.89 2.49 20.60
N ALA A 19 16.78 1.81 20.87
CA ALA A 19 16.21 0.81 19.97
C ALA A 19 15.72 1.44 18.65
N LEU A 20 15.07 2.61 18.70
CA LEU A 20 14.67 3.36 17.51
C LEU A 20 15.89 3.76 16.68
N LYS A 21 16.93 4.30 17.32
CA LYS A 21 18.19 4.65 16.64
C LYS A 21 18.85 3.44 15.98
N SER A 22 18.96 2.32 16.69
CA SER A 22 19.54 1.07 16.16
C SER A 22 18.74 0.54 14.96
N SER A 23 17.40 0.62 15.03
CA SER A 23 16.50 0.27 13.94
C SER A 23 16.73 1.16 12.71
N GLU A 24 16.84 2.47 12.90
CA GLU A 24 17.16 3.40 11.82
C GLU A 24 18.55 3.17 11.21
N ASP A 25 19.57 2.92 12.04
CA ASP A 25 20.93 2.65 11.57
C ASP A 25 21.00 1.34 10.76
N THR A 26 20.24 0.32 11.18
CA THR A 26 20.04 -0.92 10.42
C THR A 26 19.35 -0.64 9.09
N ALA A 27 18.26 0.13 9.09
CA ALA A 27 17.52 0.50 7.89
C ALA A 27 18.41 1.28 6.89
N ARG A 28 19.22 2.23 7.37
CA ARG A 28 20.20 2.97 6.57
C ARG A 28 21.24 2.04 5.95
N ARG A 29 21.79 1.09 6.73
CA ARG A 29 22.78 0.12 6.26
C ARG A 29 22.22 -0.78 5.16
N VAL A 30 21.03 -1.35 5.38
CA VAL A 30 20.35 -2.21 4.40
C VAL A 30 20.01 -1.42 3.12
N ALA A 31 19.54 -0.18 3.27
CA ALA A 31 19.25 0.67 2.12
C ALA A 31 20.51 0.98 1.28
N ARG A 32 21.65 1.28 1.93
CA ARG A 32 22.94 1.47 1.25
C ARG A 32 23.41 0.20 0.53
N MET A 33 23.31 -0.96 1.18
CA MET A 33 23.63 -2.24 0.53
C MET A 33 22.79 -2.48 -0.73
N HIS A 34 21.47 -2.23 -0.66
CA HIS A 34 20.60 -2.36 -1.82
C HIS A 34 20.89 -1.34 -2.92
N LEU A 35 21.29 -0.12 -2.56
CA LEU A 35 21.72 0.88 -3.53
C LEU A 35 23.00 0.45 -4.25
N ALA A 36 24.02 0.01 -3.51
CA ALA A 36 25.27 -0.49 -4.08
C ALA A 36 25.02 -1.69 -5.01
N THR A 37 24.18 -2.65 -4.58
CA THR A 37 23.78 -3.79 -5.43
C THR A 37 23.11 -3.34 -6.73
N ALA A 38 22.30 -2.28 -6.67
CA ALA A 38 21.67 -1.71 -7.86
C ALA A 38 22.70 -0.98 -8.75
N GLN A 39 23.63 -0.23 -8.17
CA GLN A 39 24.73 0.41 -8.92
C GLN A 39 25.65 -0.62 -9.60
N ASP A 40 25.82 -1.81 -9.02
CA ASP A 40 26.51 -2.94 -9.64
C ASP A 40 25.71 -3.62 -10.77
N GLY A 41 24.50 -3.13 -11.08
CA GLY A 41 23.61 -3.73 -12.09
C GLY A 41 23.06 -5.10 -11.73
N ARG A 42 23.23 -5.54 -10.47
CA ARG A 42 22.81 -6.87 -10.02
C ARG A 42 21.31 -6.93 -9.77
N THR A 43 20.76 -8.13 -9.93
CA THR A 43 19.35 -8.37 -9.67
C THR A 43 19.01 -8.17 -8.18
N HIS A 44 18.18 -7.17 -7.89
CA HIS A 44 17.73 -6.89 -6.53
C HIS A 44 16.19 -6.87 -6.41
N GLY A 45 15.72 -6.98 -5.16
CA GLY A 45 14.31 -6.84 -4.79
C GLY A 45 13.38 -7.93 -5.35
N ARG A 46 12.11 -7.55 -5.49
CA ARG A 46 11.05 -8.39 -6.08
C ARG A 46 11.19 -8.38 -7.60
N ILE A 47 11.10 -9.56 -8.21
CA ILE A 47 11.16 -9.72 -9.66
C ILE A 47 9.79 -9.42 -10.28
N ALA A 48 9.81 -8.74 -11.44
CA ALA A 48 8.63 -8.36 -12.19
C ALA A 48 8.00 -9.56 -12.91
N TYR A 49 6.88 -9.33 -13.60
CA TYR A 49 6.30 -10.33 -14.49
C TYR A 49 7.14 -10.49 -15.76
N GLY A 50 7.24 -11.71 -16.31
CA GLY A 50 8.15 -12.03 -17.41
C GLY A 50 9.40 -12.84 -17.00
N TRP A 51 9.66 -12.98 -15.69
CA TRP A 51 10.79 -13.77 -15.18
C TRP A 51 10.39 -14.58 -13.95
N ILE A 52 11.18 -15.62 -13.67
CA ILE A 52 11.04 -16.46 -12.50
C ILE A 52 11.29 -15.63 -11.23
N ARG A 53 10.33 -15.67 -10.30
CA ARG A 53 10.29 -14.76 -9.15
C ARG A 53 10.90 -15.33 -7.86
N LYS A 54 10.98 -16.66 -7.76
CA LYS A 54 11.41 -17.40 -6.57
C LYS A 54 12.26 -18.61 -6.98
N GLY A 55 13.06 -19.11 -6.04
CA GLY A 55 13.88 -20.32 -6.24
C GLY A 55 15.26 -20.04 -6.83
N PRO A 56 16.02 -21.10 -7.16
CA PRO A 56 17.40 -21.00 -7.66
C PRO A 56 17.47 -20.35 -9.05
N SER A 57 16.46 -20.55 -9.89
CA SER A 57 16.35 -19.95 -11.23
C SER A 57 15.81 -18.52 -11.23
N LYS A 58 15.81 -17.82 -10.09
CA LYS A 58 15.26 -16.47 -9.96
C LYS A 58 15.94 -15.51 -10.94
N GLY A 59 15.13 -14.79 -11.71
CA GLY A 59 15.61 -13.83 -12.72
C GLY A 59 15.82 -14.42 -14.12
N GLN A 60 15.62 -15.73 -14.31
CA GLN A 60 15.55 -16.31 -15.66
C GLN A 60 14.24 -15.93 -16.35
N LEU A 61 14.29 -15.76 -17.68
CA LEU A 61 13.16 -15.35 -18.50
C LEU A 61 12.10 -16.46 -18.57
N VAL A 62 10.83 -16.07 -18.53
CA VAL A 62 9.70 -16.97 -18.79
C VAL A 62 9.06 -16.54 -20.10
N GLU A 63 9.29 -17.29 -21.17
CA GLU A 63 8.92 -16.93 -22.54
C GLU A 63 7.44 -16.54 -22.69
N ASP A 64 6.53 -17.31 -22.09
CA ASP A 64 5.09 -17.04 -22.22
C ASP A 64 4.67 -15.76 -21.49
N GLU A 65 5.24 -15.50 -20.31
CA GLU A 65 5.01 -14.25 -19.60
C GLU A 65 5.67 -13.06 -20.33
N ALA A 66 6.85 -13.27 -20.91
CA ALA A 66 7.59 -12.26 -21.65
C ALA A 66 6.85 -11.82 -22.92
N LYS A 67 6.24 -12.77 -23.66
CA LYS A 67 5.35 -12.47 -24.80
C LYS A 67 4.18 -11.59 -24.38
N VAL A 68 3.51 -11.92 -23.27
CA VAL A 68 2.41 -11.10 -22.74
C VAL A 68 2.88 -9.67 -22.41
N VAL A 69 4.07 -9.50 -21.83
CA VAL A 69 4.64 -8.18 -21.60
C VAL A 69 4.89 -7.45 -22.93
N ALA A 70 5.50 -8.11 -23.90
CA ALA A 70 5.77 -7.51 -25.21
C ALA A 70 4.48 -7.06 -25.92
N ASP A 71 3.43 -7.88 -25.88
CA ASP A 71 2.08 -7.54 -26.36
C ASP A 71 1.54 -6.27 -25.67
N ILE A 72 1.61 -6.21 -24.34
CA ILE A 72 1.14 -5.04 -23.55
C ILE A 72 1.86 -3.75 -23.97
N PHE A 73 3.17 -3.80 -24.20
CA PHE A 73 3.93 -2.64 -24.66
C PHE A 73 3.53 -2.23 -26.09
N LYS A 74 3.32 -3.21 -26.97
CA LYS A 74 2.84 -2.97 -28.33
C LYS A 74 1.45 -2.34 -28.34
N ASP A 75 0.50 -2.89 -27.59
CA ASP A 75 -0.88 -2.38 -27.50
C ASP A 75 -0.92 -0.96 -26.90
N CYS A 76 -0.02 -0.65 -25.97
CA CYS A 76 0.09 0.71 -25.46
C CYS A 76 0.53 1.70 -26.54
N LEU A 77 1.47 1.30 -27.41
CA LEU A 77 1.98 2.13 -28.51
C LEU A 77 0.98 2.29 -29.66
N THR A 78 0.06 1.34 -29.85
CA THR A 78 -1.06 1.50 -30.79
C THR A 78 -2.16 2.42 -30.26
N GLY A 79 -2.02 2.92 -29.03
CA GLY A 79 -2.94 3.89 -28.43
C GLY A 79 -3.93 3.30 -27.43
N GLU A 80 -3.88 1.99 -27.17
CA GLU A 80 -4.80 1.40 -26.20
C GLU A 80 -4.58 1.93 -24.79
N THR A 81 -5.68 1.97 -24.02
CA THR A 81 -5.62 2.37 -22.61
C THR A 81 -5.25 1.18 -21.74
N ALA A 82 -4.59 1.42 -20.60
CA ALA A 82 -4.28 0.36 -19.64
C ALA A 82 -5.53 -0.42 -19.16
N TYR A 83 -6.71 0.20 -19.18
CA TYR A 83 -7.98 -0.45 -18.90
C TYR A 83 -8.41 -1.41 -20.03
N ALA A 84 -8.31 -0.98 -21.29
CA ALA A 84 -8.62 -1.82 -22.45
C ALA A 84 -7.72 -3.05 -22.49
N ILE A 85 -6.41 -2.85 -22.34
CA ILE A 85 -5.41 -3.92 -22.31
C ILE A 85 -5.73 -4.92 -21.17
N ALA A 86 -5.97 -4.44 -19.95
CA ALA A 86 -6.32 -5.31 -18.82
C ALA A 86 -7.60 -6.12 -19.10
N THR A 87 -8.61 -5.49 -19.72
CA THR A 87 -9.88 -6.14 -20.07
C THR A 87 -9.67 -7.22 -21.13
N GLN A 88 -8.84 -6.95 -22.15
CA GLN A 88 -8.53 -7.91 -23.20
C GLN A 88 -7.74 -9.11 -22.66
N LEU A 89 -6.74 -8.88 -21.79
CA LEU A 89 -5.99 -9.96 -21.13
C LEU A 89 -6.90 -10.86 -20.30
N ASN A 90 -7.84 -10.28 -19.56
CA ASN A 90 -8.83 -11.03 -18.81
C ASN A 90 -9.77 -11.84 -19.72
N ARG A 91 -10.21 -11.26 -20.86
CA ARG A 91 -11.03 -11.97 -21.85
C ARG A 91 -10.28 -13.13 -22.51
N ARG A 92 -8.97 -12.98 -22.72
CA ARG A 92 -8.07 -14.03 -23.23
C ARG A 92 -7.75 -15.10 -22.18
N GLY A 93 -8.19 -14.95 -20.93
CA GLY A 93 -7.89 -15.88 -19.84
C GLY A 93 -6.44 -15.85 -19.35
N VAL A 94 -5.69 -14.80 -19.65
CA VAL A 94 -4.28 -14.68 -19.21
C VAL A 94 -4.24 -14.42 -17.71
N THR A 95 -3.54 -15.28 -16.97
CA THR A 95 -3.52 -15.21 -15.50
C THR A 95 -2.49 -14.17 -15.02
N PRO A 96 -2.89 -13.21 -14.17
CA PRO A 96 -1.94 -12.26 -13.58
C PRO A 96 -1.14 -12.90 -12.43
N PRO A 97 0.02 -12.34 -12.04
CA PRO A 97 0.97 -13.01 -11.14
C PRO A 97 0.53 -13.25 -9.70
N ALA A 98 -0.41 -12.44 -9.17
CA ALA A 98 -0.81 -12.49 -7.76
C ALA A 98 -2.28 -12.12 -7.53
N ALA A 99 -3.04 -11.88 -8.60
CA ALA A 99 -4.42 -11.42 -8.54
C ALA A 99 -5.34 -12.43 -9.22
N LYS A 100 -6.66 -12.28 -9.07
CA LYS A 100 -7.62 -13.08 -9.84
C LYS A 100 -7.79 -12.58 -11.27
N GLN A 101 -7.62 -11.28 -11.49
CA GLN A 101 -7.83 -10.60 -12.77
C GLN A 101 -6.84 -9.45 -12.92
N TRP A 102 -6.48 -9.14 -14.17
CA TRP A 102 -5.71 -7.95 -14.53
C TRP A 102 -6.52 -6.68 -14.22
N SER A 103 -5.84 -5.68 -13.66
CA SER A 103 -6.40 -4.35 -13.44
C SER A 103 -5.59 -3.31 -14.22
N SER A 104 -6.21 -2.18 -14.54
CA SER A 104 -5.54 -1.05 -15.21
C SER A 104 -4.30 -0.58 -14.43
N THR A 105 -4.37 -0.61 -13.10
CA THR A 105 -3.24 -0.25 -12.22
C THR A 105 -2.06 -1.22 -12.36
N MET A 106 -2.32 -2.51 -12.56
CA MET A 106 -1.25 -3.49 -12.76
C MET A 106 -0.55 -3.27 -14.10
N VAL A 107 -1.34 -3.04 -15.16
CA VAL A 107 -0.81 -2.73 -16.50
C VAL A 107 -0.01 -1.42 -16.47
N ASP A 108 -0.53 -0.36 -15.86
CA ASP A 108 0.18 0.93 -15.77
C ASP A 108 1.49 0.81 -14.96
N LYS A 109 1.50 0.06 -13.85
CA LYS A 109 2.73 -0.24 -13.10
C LYS A 109 3.75 -1.04 -13.92
N MET A 110 3.28 -1.95 -14.78
CA MET A 110 4.13 -2.75 -15.66
C MET A 110 4.76 -1.89 -16.74
N LEU A 111 3.97 -1.08 -17.44
CA LEU A 111 4.46 -0.16 -18.49
C LEU A 111 5.52 0.81 -17.96
N ARG A 112 5.41 1.24 -16.70
CA ARG A 112 6.36 2.18 -16.06
C ARG A 112 7.57 1.53 -15.41
N ASN A 113 7.72 0.20 -15.46
CA ASN A 113 8.79 -0.49 -14.78
C ASN A 113 10.04 -0.61 -15.69
N PRO A 114 11.16 0.06 -15.36
CA PRO A 114 12.35 0.08 -16.23
C PRO A 114 13.01 -1.28 -16.41
N ARG A 115 12.76 -2.24 -15.50
CA ARG A 115 13.30 -3.62 -15.62
C ARG A 115 12.92 -4.27 -16.94
N HIS A 116 11.72 -4.00 -17.49
CA HIS A 116 11.29 -4.54 -18.79
C HIS A 116 12.21 -4.13 -19.94
N ALA A 117 12.85 -2.97 -19.80
CA ALA A 117 13.80 -2.42 -20.73
C ALA A 117 15.27 -2.85 -20.48
N GLY A 118 15.51 -3.72 -19.49
CA GLY A 118 16.88 -4.03 -19.06
C GLY A 118 17.52 -2.95 -18.19
N LEU A 119 16.77 -1.92 -17.78
CA LEU A 119 17.31 -0.78 -17.03
C LEU A 119 17.20 -1.00 -15.53
N VAL A 120 18.25 -0.63 -14.81
CA VAL A 120 18.30 -0.73 -13.36
C VAL A 120 17.48 0.38 -12.71
N ALA A 121 16.63 0.00 -11.76
CA ALA A 121 15.76 0.93 -11.08
C ALA A 121 15.84 0.76 -9.56
N TYR A 122 15.95 1.85 -8.82
CA TYR A 122 15.94 1.87 -7.36
C TYR A 122 14.90 2.87 -6.85
N SER A 123 14.22 2.57 -5.76
CA SER A 123 13.17 3.43 -5.20
C SER A 123 13.31 3.62 -3.69
N GLY A 124 14.48 3.30 -3.12
CA GLY A 124 14.78 3.44 -1.71
C GLY A 124 15.19 4.86 -1.31
N LYS A 125 15.30 5.09 0.00
CA LYS A 125 15.52 6.42 0.61
C LYS A 125 16.92 7.05 0.50
N PRO A 126 18.05 6.35 0.25
CA PRO A 126 19.30 7.06 -0.02
C PRO A 126 19.36 7.45 -1.50
N ARG A 127 18.52 8.39 -1.92
CA ARG A 127 18.61 9.01 -3.24
C ARG A 127 18.76 10.51 -3.09
N VAL A 128 19.57 11.11 -3.97
CA VAL A 128 19.74 12.56 -4.06
C VAL A 128 18.42 13.24 -4.45
N ALA A 129 17.62 12.59 -5.31
CA ALA A 129 16.26 13.01 -5.66
C ALA A 129 15.24 11.91 -5.33
N ALA A 130 14.13 12.29 -4.70
CA ALA A 130 13.02 11.36 -4.46
C ALA A 130 12.45 10.87 -5.79
N ALA A 131 12.20 9.56 -5.91
CA ALA A 131 11.52 9.03 -7.08
C ALA A 131 10.11 9.63 -7.15
N THR A 132 9.81 10.34 -8.24
CA THR A 132 8.47 10.84 -8.51
C THR A 132 7.54 9.66 -8.74
N ALA A 133 6.39 9.68 -8.07
CA ALA A 133 5.45 8.60 -8.21
C ALA A 133 4.84 8.57 -9.61
N TRP A 134 4.61 7.37 -10.13
CA TRP A 134 4.11 7.11 -11.49
C TRP A 134 5.00 7.66 -12.60
N ASP A 135 6.24 8.02 -12.29
CA ASP A 135 7.27 8.27 -13.28
C ASP A 135 8.19 7.03 -13.31
N GLY A 136 8.35 6.47 -14.51
CA GLY A 136 9.26 5.35 -14.72
C GLY A 136 10.72 5.80 -14.71
N TRP A 137 10.98 6.99 -15.25
CA TRP A 137 12.33 7.53 -15.45
C TRP A 137 13.00 7.93 -14.15
N SER A 138 12.25 8.52 -13.22
CA SER A 138 12.78 8.92 -11.93
C SER A 138 13.32 7.76 -11.11
N LYS A 139 12.98 6.51 -11.43
CA LYS A 139 13.50 5.32 -10.76
C LYS A 139 14.79 4.79 -11.38
N VAL A 140 15.12 5.16 -12.61
CA VAL A 140 16.33 4.69 -13.30
C VAL A 140 17.58 5.18 -12.57
N ILE A 141 18.61 4.33 -12.49
CA ILE A 141 19.96 4.72 -12.07
C ILE A 141 20.75 5.08 -13.32
N PHE A 142 21.53 6.16 -13.23
CA PHE A 142 22.43 6.59 -14.28
C PHE A 142 23.87 6.37 -13.82
N ASP A 143 24.76 6.08 -14.76
CA ASP A 143 26.21 6.07 -14.52
C ASP A 143 26.78 7.50 -14.45
N ASP A 144 28.09 7.61 -14.21
CA ASP A 144 28.79 8.89 -14.10
C ASP A 144 28.76 9.70 -15.42
N ASP A 145 28.53 9.03 -16.55
CA ASP A 145 28.37 9.64 -17.89
C ASP A 145 26.91 10.07 -18.17
N GLY A 146 26.01 9.87 -17.21
CA GLY A 146 24.59 10.21 -17.35
C GLY A 146 23.80 9.24 -18.24
N ARG A 147 24.30 8.03 -18.50
CA ARG A 147 23.62 7.00 -19.29
C ARG A 147 22.81 6.07 -18.36
N PRO A 148 21.63 5.61 -18.80
CA PRO A 148 20.86 4.62 -18.04
C PRO A 148 21.65 3.35 -17.79
N LEU A 149 21.79 2.95 -16.51
CA LEU A 149 22.52 1.75 -16.13
C LEU A 149 21.75 0.49 -16.58
N ALA A 150 22.43 -0.37 -17.34
CA ALA A 150 21.91 -1.66 -17.77
C ALA A 150 22.11 -2.73 -16.68
N GLY A 151 21.09 -3.56 -16.47
CA GLY A 151 21.12 -4.66 -15.51
C GLY A 151 21.67 -5.94 -16.12
N CYS A 152 22.07 -6.88 -15.26
CA CYS A 152 22.61 -8.20 -15.66
C CYS A 152 21.52 -9.19 -16.18
N TRP A 153 20.33 -8.72 -16.55
CA TRP A 153 19.20 -9.56 -16.95
C TRP A 153 18.78 -9.28 -18.38
N THR A 154 18.22 -10.30 -19.04
CA THR A 154 17.68 -10.18 -20.40
C THR A 154 16.50 -9.21 -20.42
N ALA A 155 16.56 -8.18 -21.27
CA ALA A 155 15.45 -7.24 -21.48
C ALA A 155 14.32 -7.91 -22.29
N ILE A 156 13.05 -7.60 -21.96
CA ILE A 156 11.89 -8.07 -22.73
C ILE A 156 11.57 -7.09 -23.87
N VAL A 157 11.71 -5.79 -23.60
CA VAL A 157 11.52 -4.72 -24.58
C VAL A 157 12.80 -3.90 -24.70
N SER A 158 12.99 -3.24 -25.83
CA SER A 158 14.15 -2.36 -26.00
C SER A 158 14.03 -1.11 -25.11
N PRO A 159 15.16 -0.51 -24.66
CA PRO A 159 15.16 0.80 -24.01
C PRO A 159 14.44 1.89 -24.81
N LYS A 160 14.54 1.84 -26.14
CA LYS A 160 13.84 2.76 -27.06
C LYS A 160 12.33 2.62 -26.96
N THR A 161 11.81 1.39 -27.08
CA THR A 161 10.38 1.09 -26.97
C THR A 161 9.82 1.53 -25.62
N TRP A 162 10.55 1.25 -24.55
CA TRP A 162 10.13 1.64 -23.21
C TRP A 162 10.09 3.15 -23.02
N SER A 163 11.10 3.86 -23.53
CA SER A 163 11.18 5.32 -23.52
C SER A 163 10.02 5.96 -24.27
N GLN A 164 9.68 5.42 -25.44
CA GLN A 164 8.52 5.84 -26.23
C GLN A 164 7.20 5.66 -25.45
N VAL A 165 7.01 4.52 -24.78
CA VAL A 165 5.84 4.31 -23.92
C VAL A 165 5.77 5.34 -22.79
N GLN A 166 6.89 5.66 -22.13
CA GLN A 166 6.89 6.67 -21.08
C GLN A 166 6.46 8.03 -21.61
N PHE A 167 6.95 8.39 -22.80
CA PHE A 167 6.58 9.63 -23.49
C PHE A 167 5.08 9.65 -23.80
N GLU A 168 4.52 8.58 -24.39
CA GLU A 168 3.08 8.48 -24.69
C GLU A 168 2.17 8.51 -23.45
N LEU A 169 2.65 8.00 -22.32
CA LEU A 169 1.91 8.02 -21.07
C LEU A 169 1.90 9.41 -20.39
N GLN A 170 2.83 10.30 -20.72
CA GLN A 170 2.96 11.61 -20.08
C GLN A 170 1.83 12.60 -20.50
N PRO A 171 1.51 12.79 -21.80
CA PRO A 171 0.35 13.59 -22.23
C PRO A 171 -0.98 13.09 -21.68
N ARG A 172 -1.14 11.77 -21.53
CA ARG A 172 -2.36 11.17 -20.94
C ARG A 172 -2.57 11.64 -19.49
N ARG A 173 -1.49 11.88 -18.73
CA ARG A 173 -1.56 12.47 -17.39
C ARG A 173 -1.83 13.98 -17.43
N HIS A 174 -1.18 14.71 -18.33
CA HIS A 174 -1.40 16.15 -18.49
C HIS A 174 -2.85 16.48 -18.89
N LYS A 175 -3.45 15.70 -19.81
CA LYS A 175 -4.88 15.84 -20.18
C LYS A 175 -5.84 15.61 -19.00
N GLN A 176 -5.41 14.89 -17.97
CA GLN A 176 -6.17 14.69 -16.73
C GLN A 176 -5.92 15.78 -15.68
N GLY A 177 -5.14 16.83 -16.00
CA GLY A 177 -4.82 17.94 -15.11
C GLY A 177 -3.90 17.57 -13.94
N LEU A 178 -3.15 16.46 -14.05
CA LEU A 178 -2.28 15.97 -12.97
C LEU A 178 -0.80 16.29 -13.28
N PRO A 179 -0.13 17.15 -12.50
CA PRO A 179 1.30 17.41 -12.64
C PRO A 179 2.16 16.15 -12.51
N ALA A 180 3.38 16.18 -13.06
CA ALA A 180 4.37 15.12 -12.88
C ALA A 180 4.65 14.89 -11.38
N GLY A 181 4.79 13.62 -10.97
CA GLY A 181 5.08 13.26 -9.57
C GLY A 181 3.94 13.46 -8.56
N THR A 182 2.80 14.02 -8.96
CA THR A 182 1.62 14.13 -8.09
C THR A 182 0.72 12.91 -8.23
N HIS A 183 0.06 12.56 -7.13
CA HIS A 183 -1.07 11.65 -7.15
C HIS A 183 -2.36 12.47 -7.13
N ARG A 184 -3.44 11.90 -7.67
CA ARG A 184 -4.76 12.32 -7.22
C ARG A 184 -4.75 12.14 -5.69
N PRO A 185 -5.01 13.19 -4.91
CA PRO A 185 -5.09 13.03 -3.47
C PRO A 185 -6.03 11.87 -3.19
N ALA A 186 -5.68 11.02 -2.22
CA ALA A 186 -6.63 10.03 -1.72
C ALA A 186 -7.92 10.79 -1.46
N VAL A 187 -9.01 10.36 -2.10
CA VAL A 187 -10.29 11.05 -1.97
C VAL A 187 -10.56 11.15 -0.47
N ALA A 188 -10.47 12.37 0.08
CA ALA A 188 -10.87 12.65 1.45
C ALA A 188 -12.26 12.03 1.60
N VAL A 189 -12.45 11.22 2.64
CA VAL A 189 -13.60 10.34 2.83
C VAL A 189 -14.88 11.09 2.42
N LYS A 190 -15.41 10.76 1.24
CA LYS A 190 -16.38 11.63 0.55
C LYS A 190 -17.80 11.44 1.07
N TYR A 191 -18.04 10.33 1.76
CA TYR A 191 -19.35 9.90 2.23
C TYR A 191 -19.20 9.23 3.60
N GLU A 192 -20.18 9.44 4.49
CA GLU A 192 -20.11 9.16 5.93
C GLU A 192 -19.77 7.71 6.27
N LEU A 193 -20.31 6.75 5.52
CA LEU A 193 -20.17 5.32 5.80
C LEU A 193 -19.10 4.63 4.94
N SER A 194 -18.24 5.41 4.30
CA SER A 194 -17.13 4.89 3.49
C SER A 194 -16.18 4.06 4.36
N GLY A 195 -16.00 2.78 4.01
CA GLY A 195 -15.13 1.86 4.75
C GLY A 195 -15.81 1.12 5.92
N ILE A 196 -17.06 1.46 6.24
CA ILE A 196 -17.84 0.81 7.30
C ILE A 196 -18.78 -0.24 6.69
N LEU A 197 -19.53 0.13 5.64
CA LEU A 197 -20.51 -0.77 5.04
C LEU A 197 -19.87 -1.94 4.31
N THR A 198 -20.40 -3.14 4.48
CA THR A 198 -20.00 -4.36 3.76
C THR A 198 -21.18 -4.98 3.02
N CYS A 199 -20.89 -5.64 1.90
CA CYS A 199 -21.89 -6.31 1.09
C CYS A 199 -22.41 -7.57 1.79
N GLY A 200 -23.73 -7.70 1.96
CA GLY A 200 -24.36 -8.88 2.56
C GLY A 200 -24.00 -10.21 1.88
N PHE A 201 -23.81 -10.18 0.54
CA PHE A 201 -23.53 -11.38 -0.27
C PHE A 201 -22.05 -11.75 -0.31
N CYS A 202 -21.18 -10.84 -0.73
CA CYS A 202 -19.75 -11.15 -0.97
C CYS A 202 -18.81 -10.61 0.12
N LYS A 203 -19.36 -9.98 1.17
CA LYS A 203 -18.63 -9.39 2.31
C LYS A 203 -17.61 -8.30 1.96
N ARG A 204 -17.49 -7.92 0.69
CA ARG A 204 -16.64 -6.80 0.26
C ARG A 204 -17.21 -5.46 0.73
N GLY A 205 -16.35 -4.52 1.13
CA GLY A 205 -16.76 -3.15 1.48
C GLY A 205 -17.52 -2.46 0.34
N LEU A 206 -18.59 -1.73 0.67
CA LEU A 206 -19.33 -0.91 -0.29
C LEU A 206 -18.58 0.40 -0.56
N VAL A 207 -18.77 0.96 -1.76
CA VAL A 207 -18.14 2.21 -2.21
C VAL A 207 -19.23 3.23 -2.54
N GLY A 208 -19.05 4.46 -2.10
CA GLY A 208 -19.99 5.56 -2.35
C GLY A 208 -19.87 6.13 -3.76
N HIS A 209 -21.01 6.39 -4.41
CA HIS A 209 -21.12 6.97 -5.75
C HIS A 209 -22.12 8.14 -5.72
N LYS A 210 -21.88 9.17 -6.53
CA LYS A 210 -22.87 10.24 -6.76
C LYS A 210 -23.99 9.72 -7.67
N SER A 211 -25.23 10.15 -7.41
CA SER A 211 -26.33 10.06 -8.37
C SER A 211 -26.13 11.04 -9.52
N ASN A 212 -26.72 10.73 -10.68
CA ASN A 212 -26.71 11.62 -11.85
C ASN A 212 -27.47 12.93 -11.59
N GLU A 213 -28.43 12.93 -10.65
CA GLU A 213 -29.26 14.10 -10.30
C GLU A 213 -28.65 15.01 -9.22
N GLY A 214 -27.35 14.82 -8.93
CA GLY A 214 -26.51 15.82 -8.26
C GLY A 214 -26.65 15.96 -6.74
N LYS A 215 -27.80 15.62 -6.15
CA LYS A 215 -28.02 15.79 -4.69
C LYS A 215 -27.77 14.53 -3.86
N ASN A 216 -28.11 13.34 -4.37
CA ASN A 216 -28.02 12.12 -3.57
C ASN A 216 -26.79 11.26 -3.91
N HIS A 217 -26.28 10.53 -2.93
CA HIS A 217 -25.29 9.46 -3.11
C HIS A 217 -25.87 8.10 -2.73
N TYR A 218 -25.21 7.04 -3.18
CA TYR A 218 -25.54 5.66 -2.85
C TYR A 218 -24.27 4.86 -2.62
N TYR A 219 -24.38 3.80 -1.83
CA TYR A 219 -23.30 2.84 -1.62
C TYR A 219 -23.56 1.62 -2.49
N ARG A 220 -22.57 1.21 -3.27
CA ARG A 220 -22.65 0.04 -4.15
C ARG A 220 -21.48 -0.91 -3.91
N CYS A 221 -21.76 -2.20 -3.98
CA CYS A 221 -20.72 -3.22 -3.97
C CYS A 221 -19.89 -3.08 -5.27
N PRO A 222 -18.54 -3.02 -5.19
CA PRO A 222 -17.71 -2.87 -6.37
C PRO A 222 -18.02 -3.91 -7.45
N ALA A 223 -17.81 -3.54 -8.71
CA ALA A 223 -17.91 -4.50 -9.81
C ALA A 223 -16.90 -5.65 -9.65
N THR A 224 -17.13 -6.75 -10.36
CA THR A 224 -16.27 -7.95 -10.33
C THR A 224 -14.81 -7.65 -10.65
N ALA A 225 -14.55 -6.72 -11.58
CA ALA A 225 -13.21 -6.24 -11.91
C ALA A 225 -12.45 -5.60 -10.72
N HIS A 226 -13.18 -5.14 -9.70
CA HIS A 226 -12.64 -4.54 -8.48
C HIS A 226 -12.82 -5.44 -7.24
N GLY A 227 -13.10 -6.72 -7.46
CA GLY A 227 -13.20 -7.73 -6.41
C GLY A 227 -14.49 -7.69 -5.59
N GLY A 228 -15.52 -6.97 -6.04
CA GLY A 228 -16.87 -7.05 -5.47
C GLY A 228 -17.80 -7.86 -6.37
N CYS A 229 -19.07 -8.01 -5.98
CA CYS A 229 -20.05 -8.73 -6.79
C CYS A 229 -20.86 -7.82 -7.72
N GLY A 230 -20.90 -6.51 -7.50
CA GLY A 230 -21.72 -5.56 -8.28
C GLY A 230 -23.24 -5.68 -8.08
N LYS A 231 -23.72 -6.63 -7.28
CA LYS A 231 -25.14 -6.98 -7.15
C LYS A 231 -25.92 -6.18 -6.11
N THR A 232 -25.24 -5.48 -5.23
CA THR A 232 -25.85 -4.77 -4.09
C THR A 232 -25.61 -3.29 -4.20
N HIS A 233 -26.66 -2.50 -4.00
CA HIS A 233 -26.58 -1.07 -3.77
C HIS A 233 -27.65 -0.64 -2.77
N ILE A 234 -27.40 0.47 -2.06
CA ILE A 234 -28.32 1.07 -1.10
C ILE A 234 -28.21 2.59 -1.19
N ALA A 235 -29.34 3.28 -1.20
CA ALA A 235 -29.37 4.74 -1.11
C ALA A 235 -28.76 5.19 0.21
N ALA A 236 -27.99 6.29 0.22
CA ALA A 236 -27.23 6.68 1.39
C ALA A 236 -28.11 7.24 2.53
N GLU A 237 -29.04 8.14 2.22
CA GLU A 237 -29.88 8.81 3.21
C GLU A 237 -30.61 7.83 4.16
N PRO A 238 -31.36 6.79 3.68
CA PRO A 238 -32.03 5.87 4.60
C PRO A 238 -31.09 5.04 5.48
N VAL A 239 -29.91 4.68 4.98
CA VAL A 239 -28.96 3.86 5.75
C VAL A 239 -28.16 4.70 6.74
N GLU A 240 -27.81 5.93 6.36
CA GLU A 240 -27.15 6.91 7.22
C GLU A 240 -28.07 7.28 8.39
N ASP A 241 -29.35 7.57 8.13
CA ASP A 241 -30.35 7.86 9.17
C ASP A 241 -30.57 6.69 10.13
N ALA A 242 -30.67 5.46 9.60
CA ALA A 242 -30.83 4.27 10.43
C ALA A 242 -29.62 4.04 11.34
N ILE A 243 -28.41 4.27 10.85
CA ILE A 243 -27.17 4.14 11.64
C ILE A 243 -27.07 5.26 12.67
N ALA A 244 -27.36 6.50 12.31
CA ALA A 244 -27.37 7.64 13.22
C ALA A 244 -28.35 7.44 14.38
N THR A 245 -29.56 6.94 14.07
CA THR A 245 -30.58 6.58 15.07
C THR A 245 -30.07 5.49 16.00
N GLY A 246 -29.50 4.41 15.43
CA GLY A 246 -28.94 3.31 16.22
C GLY A 246 -27.76 3.72 17.11
N MET A 247 -26.87 4.58 16.60
CA MET A 247 -25.74 5.14 17.36
C MET A 247 -26.23 6.00 18.52
N THR A 248 -27.22 6.85 18.30
CA THR A 248 -27.81 7.69 19.35
C THR A 248 -28.42 6.84 20.46
N ALA A 249 -29.20 5.81 20.10
CA ALA A 249 -29.79 4.89 21.06
C ALA A 249 -28.73 4.11 21.84
N PHE A 250 -27.66 3.67 21.17
CA PHE A 250 -26.54 2.97 21.80
C PHE A 250 -25.79 3.86 22.80
N LEU A 251 -25.47 5.09 22.41
CA LEU A 251 -24.78 6.05 23.28
C LEU A 251 -25.65 6.44 24.49
N ALA A 252 -26.95 6.65 24.29
CA ALA A 252 -27.87 6.93 25.40
C ALA A 252 -27.88 5.79 26.43
N ARG A 253 -27.89 4.53 25.97
CA ARG A 253 -27.82 3.36 26.86
C ARG A 253 -26.49 3.27 27.62
N LEU A 254 -25.37 3.60 26.97
CA LEU A 254 -24.05 3.62 27.63
C LEU A 254 -23.97 4.72 28.71
N LEU A 255 -24.50 5.91 28.43
CA LEU A 255 -24.53 7.01 29.40
C LEU A 255 -25.38 6.62 30.62
N GLN A 256 -26.58 6.09 30.41
CA GLN A 256 -27.44 5.60 31.50
C GLN A 256 -26.76 4.50 32.33
N ALA A 257 -26.06 3.56 31.68
CA ALA A 257 -25.33 2.51 32.38
C ALA A 257 -24.15 3.05 33.20
N SER A 258 -23.50 4.12 32.73
CA SER A 258 -22.41 4.78 33.47
C SER A 258 -22.91 5.56 34.69
N GLU A 259 -24.10 6.16 34.60
CA GLU A 259 -24.74 6.87 35.72
C GLU A 259 -25.33 5.89 36.75
N ALA A 260 -25.79 4.72 36.30
CA ALA A 260 -26.32 3.68 37.16
C ALA A 260 -25.24 2.84 37.86
N ALA A 261 -23.97 2.98 37.48
CA ALA A 261 -22.87 2.31 38.17
C ALA A 261 -22.59 3.05 39.50
N PRO A 262 -22.83 2.43 40.68
CA PRO A 262 -22.51 3.08 41.94
C PRO A 262 -21.01 3.36 42.00
N ALA A 263 -20.65 4.57 42.44
CA ALA A 263 -19.27 4.95 42.68
C ALA A 263 -18.58 3.84 43.49
N PRO A 264 -17.40 3.34 43.08
CA PRO A 264 -16.69 2.35 43.88
C PRO A 264 -16.50 2.94 45.28
N ALA A 265 -17.01 2.24 46.29
CA ALA A 265 -16.86 2.65 47.67
C ALA A 265 -15.36 2.88 47.95
N PRO A 266 -14.98 3.95 48.67
CA PRO A 266 -13.57 4.20 48.96
C PRO A 266 -13.03 2.98 49.70
N GLU A 267 -12.14 2.26 49.03
CA GLU A 267 -11.46 1.09 49.57
C GLU A 267 -10.65 1.59 50.76
N LYS A 268 -11.14 1.29 51.98
CA LYS A 268 -10.41 1.59 53.21
C LYS A 268 -9.10 0.80 53.13
N ILE A 269 -8.00 1.50 52.85
CA ILE A 269 -6.65 0.98 53.02
C ILE A 269 -6.54 0.59 54.49
N ALA A 270 -6.73 -0.71 54.77
CA ALA A 270 -6.48 -1.25 56.09
C ALA A 270 -5.00 -1.00 56.40
N ALA A 271 -4.74 -0.20 57.44
CA ALA A 271 -3.41 -0.02 57.97
C ALA A 271 -2.84 -1.40 58.31
N GLY A 272 -1.92 -1.88 57.47
CA GLY A 272 -1.23 -3.14 57.68
C GLY A 272 -0.54 -3.10 59.04
N SER A 273 -0.96 -3.98 59.94
CA SER A 273 -0.24 -4.22 61.20
C SER A 273 1.18 -4.66 60.84
N HIS A 274 2.17 -3.81 61.10
CA HIS A 274 3.57 -4.18 61.07
C HIS A 274 3.81 -5.29 62.12
N ARG A 275 3.79 -6.56 61.69
CA ARG A 275 4.41 -7.63 62.47
C ARG A 275 5.92 -7.38 62.44
N ARG A 276 6.45 -6.82 63.54
CA ARG A 276 7.89 -6.83 63.80
C ARG A 276 8.34 -8.28 63.90
N CYS A 277 9.01 -8.79 62.86
CA CYS A 277 9.83 -9.99 63.01
C CYS A 277 11.03 -9.61 63.90
N ARG A 278 10.99 -10.07 65.14
CA ARG A 278 12.14 -10.04 66.05
C ARG A 278 13.06 -11.17 65.59
N ALA A 279 14.18 -10.82 64.95
CA ALA A 279 15.25 -11.77 64.72
C ALA A 279 15.91 -12.06 66.07
N GLU A 280 15.80 -13.30 66.55
CA GLU A 280 16.63 -13.84 67.61
C GLU A 280 18.02 -14.11 67.02
N LEU A 281 19.01 -13.35 67.49
CA LEU A 281 20.43 -13.64 67.29
C LEU A 281 20.83 -14.68 68.34
N THR A 282 21.01 -15.92 67.92
CA THR A 282 21.74 -16.94 68.66
C THR A 282 23.25 -16.69 68.55
N THR A 283 23.86 -16.47 69.73
CA THR A 283 25.29 -16.62 70.12
C THR A 283 26.38 -16.06 69.22
#